data_AF-A0A564Q9P0-F1
#
_entry.id   AF-A0A564Q9P0-F1
#
_cell.length_a   1.000
_cell.length_b   1.000
_cell.length_c   1.000
_cell.angle_alpha   90.00
_cell.angle_beta   90.00
_cell.angle_gamma   90.00
#
_symmetry.space_group_name_H-M   'P 1'
#
loop_
_entity.id
_entity.type
_entity.pdbx_description
1 polymer ?
#
loop_
_entity_poly.entity_id
_entity_poly.type
_entity_poly.pdbx_seq_one_letter_code
_entity_poly.pdbx_strand_id
1 'polypeptide(L)'
;MGGDIREQTANIREKVGKIAKIYHELLFLSGENGMRELEKLNKESYELVRGECKNGAELVGTEERELAETCTDWERCLAIGLKNEKVRAKISKFYMDASEERYRYVAEKIDETLKDGENGILFFGERHWIQFPEEIEVFNVYPPALDDIHRWLRDRLI
;
A
#
# COMPACT_ATOMS: atom_id res chain seq x y z
N MET A 1 -6.36 14.89 8.39
CA MET A 1 -6.32 14.21 7.08
C MET A 1 -7.20 12.97 7.05
N GLY A 2 -7.27 12.14 8.09
CA GLY A 2 -8.11 10.93 8.10
C GLY A 2 -9.65 11.10 7.97
N GLY A 3 -10.20 12.32 7.94
CA GLY A 3 -11.62 12.54 7.65
C GLY A 3 -11.99 12.26 6.18
N ASP A 4 -11.15 12.76 5.27
CA ASP A 4 -11.32 12.65 3.82
C ASP A 4 -11.22 11.18 3.35
N ILE A 5 -10.21 10.46 3.84
CA ILE A 5 -10.00 9.03 3.51
C ILE A 5 -11.19 8.16 3.93
N ARG A 6 -11.83 8.46 5.07
CA ARG A 6 -13.02 7.73 5.54
C ARG A 6 -14.22 7.97 4.62
N GLU A 7 -14.42 9.21 4.20
CA GLU A 7 -15.48 9.57 3.26
C GLU A 7 -15.25 8.92 1.89
N GLN A 8 -14.02 8.94 1.39
CA GLN A 8 -13.65 8.24 0.16
C GLN A 8 -13.89 6.74 0.26
N THR A 9 -13.49 6.12 1.37
CA THR A 9 -13.70 4.68 1.61
C THR A 9 -15.19 4.34 1.62
N ALA A 10 -16.02 5.16 2.27
CA ALA A 10 -17.47 4.99 2.29
C ALA A 10 -18.08 5.13 0.87
N ASN A 11 -17.67 6.15 0.12
CA ASN A 11 -18.13 6.36 -1.26
C ASN A 11 -17.73 5.22 -2.20
N ILE A 12 -16.53 4.66 -2.05
CA ILE A 12 -16.09 3.49 -2.82
C ILE A 12 -16.98 2.30 -2.48
N ARG A 13 -17.19 2.03 -1.19
CA ARG A 13 -18.05 0.93 -0.73
C ARG A 13 -19.47 1.03 -1.27
N GLU A 14 -20.04 2.23 -1.38
CA GLU A 14 -21.36 2.41 -2.02
C GLU A 14 -21.36 2.04 -3.51
N LYS A 15 -20.24 2.22 -4.21
CA LYS A 15 -20.11 1.95 -5.65
C LYS A 15 -19.73 0.50 -5.96
N VAL A 16 -18.75 -0.05 -5.26
CA VAL A 16 -18.21 -1.40 -5.53
C VAL A 16 -18.93 -2.48 -4.74
N GLY A 17 -19.65 -2.10 -3.68
CA GLY A 17 -20.40 -3.01 -2.82
C GLY A 17 -19.57 -3.49 -1.63
N LYS A 18 -19.86 -4.71 -1.16
CA LYS A 18 -19.25 -5.25 0.06
C LYS A 18 -17.75 -5.46 -0.13
N ILE A 19 -16.97 -4.93 0.81
CA ILE A 19 -15.53 -5.19 0.91
C ILE A 19 -15.32 -6.52 1.62
N ALA A 20 -14.62 -7.44 0.97
CA ALA A 20 -14.29 -8.75 1.50
C ALA A 20 -12.87 -8.79 2.07
N LYS A 21 -11.92 -8.08 1.44
CA LYS A 21 -10.50 -8.12 1.80
C LYS A 21 -9.93 -6.73 2.01
N ILE A 22 -9.03 -6.61 2.99
CA ILE A 22 -8.26 -5.40 3.22
C ILE A 22 -6.79 -5.76 3.24
N TYR A 23 -6.02 -5.03 2.45
CA TYR A 23 -4.58 -5.11 2.33
C TYR A 23 -3.98 -3.78 2.77
N HIS A 24 -2.81 -3.83 3.41
CA HIS A 24 -2.16 -2.63 3.91
C HIS A 24 -0.64 -2.78 3.81
N GLU A 25 0.03 -1.73 3.35
CA GLU A 25 1.49 -1.63 3.32
C GLU A 25 2.08 -1.82 4.73
N LEU A 26 3.21 -2.54 4.81
CA LEU A 26 3.93 -2.93 6.03
C LEU A 26 3.09 -3.77 7.01
N LEU A 27 2.14 -4.54 6.51
CA LEU A 27 1.37 -5.51 7.28
C LEU A 27 1.79 -6.94 6.95
N PHE A 28 2.27 -7.67 7.95
CA PHE A 28 2.89 -9.00 7.77
C PHE A 28 2.00 -10.14 8.29
N LEU A 29 1.10 -9.84 9.23
CA LEU A 29 0.20 -10.81 9.83
C LEU A 29 -1.26 -10.53 9.48
N SER A 30 -2.07 -11.59 9.39
CA SER A 30 -3.53 -11.48 9.20
C SER A 30 -4.30 -11.43 10.53
N GLY A 31 -5.59 -11.09 10.46
CA GLY A 31 -6.53 -11.20 11.57
C GLY A 31 -6.14 -10.35 12.80
N GLU A 32 -6.39 -10.87 14.01
CA GLU A 32 -6.14 -10.14 15.27
C GLU A 32 -4.67 -9.80 15.51
N ASN A 33 -3.74 -10.61 14.99
CA ASN A 33 -2.31 -10.30 15.09
C ASN A 33 -1.96 -9.12 14.19
N GLY A 34 -2.42 -9.14 12.94
CA GLY A 34 -2.28 -8.02 12.01
C GLY A 34 -2.92 -6.75 12.53
N MET A 35 -4.11 -6.86 13.13
CA MET A 35 -4.82 -5.72 13.71
C MET A 35 -4.01 -5.05 14.84
N ARG A 36 -3.30 -5.84 15.67
CA ARG A 36 -2.38 -5.32 16.70
C ARG A 36 -1.09 -4.73 16.12
N GLU A 37 -0.58 -5.26 15.01
CA GLU A 37 0.55 -4.65 14.30
C GLU A 37 0.16 -3.29 13.72
N LEU A 38 -1.01 -3.24 13.05
CA LEU A 38 -1.53 -2.02 12.44
C LEU A 38 -1.79 -0.91 13.46
N GLU A 39 -2.31 -1.25 14.64
CA GLU A 39 -2.51 -0.27 15.73
C GLU A 39 -1.20 0.42 16.16
N LYS A 40 -0.10 -0.33 16.19
CA LYS A 40 1.23 0.21 16.52
C LYS A 40 1.83 1.00 15.37
N LEU A 41 1.54 0.60 14.14
CA LEU A 41 2.05 1.24 12.92
C LEU A 41 1.36 2.59 12.67
N ASN A 42 0.03 2.61 12.63
CA ASN A 42 -0.75 3.80 12.34
C ASN A 42 -2.15 3.70 12.96
N LYS A 43 -2.42 4.56 13.94
CA LYS A 43 -3.71 4.60 14.65
C LYS A 43 -4.89 4.96 13.74
N GLU A 44 -4.72 5.89 12.79
CA GLU A 44 -5.80 6.29 11.88
C GLU A 44 -6.17 5.13 10.92
N SER A 45 -5.17 4.47 10.34
CA SER A 45 -5.38 3.26 9.52
C SER A 45 -6.06 2.16 10.32
N TYR A 46 -5.60 1.90 11.55
CA TYR A 46 -6.20 0.92 12.43
C TYR A 46 -7.69 1.19 12.70
N GLU A 47 -8.07 2.43 13.01
CA GLU A 47 -9.46 2.77 13.28
C GLU A 47 -10.37 2.52 12.06
N LEU A 48 -9.87 2.85 10.86
CA LEU A 48 -10.57 2.63 9.59
C LEU A 48 -10.71 1.13 9.30
N VAL A 49 -9.58 0.40 9.26
CA VAL A 49 -9.55 -1.03 8.94
C VAL A 49 -10.37 -1.85 9.93
N ARG A 50 -10.30 -1.53 11.23
CA ARG A 50 -11.14 -2.17 12.25
C ARG A 50 -12.63 -1.93 12.00
N GLY A 51 -13.01 -0.76 11.51
CA GLY A 51 -14.39 -0.45 11.12
C GLY A 51 -14.90 -1.38 10.02
N GLU A 52 -14.09 -1.57 8.98
CA GLU A 52 -14.43 -2.46 7.87
C GLU A 52 -14.40 -3.94 8.26
N CYS A 53 -13.47 -4.36 9.13
CA CYS A 53 -13.46 -5.73 9.66
C CYS A 53 -14.72 -6.05 10.48
N LYS A 54 -15.23 -5.08 11.25
CA LYS A 54 -16.53 -5.23 11.94
C LYS A 54 -17.71 -5.41 10.97
N ASN A 55 -17.58 -4.94 9.74
CA ASN A 55 -18.55 -5.12 8.67
C ASN A 55 -18.33 -6.42 7.86
N GLY A 56 -17.40 -7.28 8.31
CA GLY A 56 -17.16 -8.60 7.75
C GLY A 56 -16.03 -8.68 6.72
N ALA A 57 -15.21 -7.63 6.60
CA ALA A 57 -13.97 -7.69 5.81
C ALA A 57 -12.87 -8.43 6.57
N GLU A 58 -12.02 -9.15 5.85
CA GLU A 58 -10.85 -9.83 6.41
C GLU A 58 -9.59 -8.99 6.18
N LEU A 59 -8.82 -8.78 7.25
CA LEU A 59 -7.49 -8.17 7.17
C LEU A 59 -6.44 -9.22 6.81
N VAL A 60 -5.79 -9.04 5.67
CA VAL A 60 -4.82 -9.98 5.11
C VAL A 60 -3.39 -9.44 5.27
N GLY A 61 -2.49 -10.26 5.83
CA GLY A 61 -1.05 -10.01 5.79
C GLY A 61 -0.60 -9.88 4.34
N THR A 62 -0.20 -8.65 3.97
CA THR A 62 -0.03 -8.22 2.59
C THR A 62 1.41 -8.39 2.12
N GLU A 63 2.38 -8.25 3.03
CA GLU A 63 3.79 -8.25 2.71
C GLU A 63 4.55 -9.35 3.45
N GLU A 64 5.67 -9.77 2.87
CA GLU A 64 6.68 -10.56 3.57
C GLU A 64 7.65 -9.59 4.27
N ARG A 65 8.03 -9.92 5.50
CA ARG A 65 8.79 -9.02 6.37
C ARG A 65 10.19 -8.77 5.86
N GLU A 66 10.93 -9.80 5.51
CA GLU A 66 12.31 -9.68 5.02
C GLU A 66 12.37 -8.90 3.69
N LEU A 67 11.43 -9.14 2.77
CA LEU A 67 11.31 -8.40 1.51
C LEU A 67 11.03 -6.91 1.74
N ALA A 68 10.05 -6.59 2.59
CA ALA A 68 9.69 -5.21 2.89
C ALA A 68 10.82 -4.46 3.63
N GLU A 69 11.45 -5.10 4.62
CA GLU A 69 12.56 -4.52 5.38
C GLU A 69 13.79 -4.30 4.49
N THR A 70 14.14 -5.26 3.64
CA THR A 70 15.25 -5.14 2.68
C THR A 70 15.02 -4.00 1.69
N CYS A 71 13.83 -3.91 1.10
CA CYS A 71 13.47 -2.81 0.19
C CYS A 71 13.60 -1.45 0.91
N THR A 72 13.06 -1.35 2.13
CA THR A 72 13.08 -0.12 2.94
C THR A 72 14.50 0.32 3.30
N ASP A 73 15.38 -0.60 3.65
CA ASP A 73 16.75 -0.26 4.03
C ASP A 73 17.60 0.18 2.83
N TRP A 74 17.36 -0.40 1.64
CA TRP A 74 17.97 0.11 0.41
C TRP A 74 17.46 1.51 0.04
N GLU A 75 16.16 1.77 0.19
CA GLU A 75 15.57 3.09 -0.01
C GLU A 75 16.20 4.13 0.92
N ARG A 76 16.34 3.81 2.21
CA ARG A 76 17.01 4.68 3.20
C ARG A 76 18.45 5.00 2.80
N CYS A 77 19.18 4.01 2.30
CA CYS A 77 20.54 4.20 1.80
C CYS A 77 20.61 5.14 0.59
N LEU A 78 19.57 5.21 -0.24
CA LEU A 78 19.47 6.21 -1.31
C LEU A 78 19.11 7.60 -0.75
N ALA A 79 18.19 7.65 0.22
CA ALA A 79 17.68 8.88 0.82
C ALA A 79 18.75 9.73 1.52
N ILE A 80 19.86 9.13 2.00
CA ILE A 80 20.98 9.88 2.60
C ILE A 80 21.79 10.75 1.61
N GLY A 81 21.52 10.66 0.30
CA GLY A 81 22.16 11.52 -0.70
C GLY A 81 23.60 11.10 -1.05
N LEU A 82 23.75 9.88 -1.57
CA LEU A 82 25.05 9.31 -1.96
C LEU A 82 25.78 10.15 -3.03
N LYS A 83 26.97 10.65 -2.68
CA LYS A 83 27.79 11.50 -3.58
C LYS A 83 28.47 10.73 -4.70
N ASN A 84 29.04 9.56 -4.41
CA ASN A 84 29.77 8.76 -5.39
C ASN A 84 28.80 8.05 -6.34
N GLU A 85 28.91 8.30 -7.64
CA GLU A 85 28.01 7.77 -8.66
C GLU A 85 28.05 6.23 -8.76
N LYS A 86 29.24 5.61 -8.67
CA LYS A 86 29.36 4.14 -8.74
C LYS A 86 28.68 3.47 -7.55
N VAL A 87 28.81 4.05 -6.36
CA VAL A 87 28.13 3.57 -5.15
C VAL A 87 26.62 3.75 -5.28
N ARG A 88 26.18 4.93 -5.71
CA ARG A 88 24.76 5.23 -5.95
C ARG A 88 24.15 4.24 -6.93
N ALA A 89 24.79 4.00 -8.08
CA ALA A 89 24.30 3.05 -9.08
C ALA A 89 24.14 1.61 -8.54
N LYS A 90 25.08 1.14 -7.71
CA LYS A 90 24.98 -0.18 -7.08
C LYS A 90 23.81 -0.27 -6.11
N ILE A 91 23.66 0.72 -5.23
CA ILE A 91 22.58 0.73 -4.25
C ILE A 91 21.22 0.92 -4.95
N SER A 92 21.15 1.74 -5.99
CA SER A 92 19.95 1.87 -6.83
C SER A 92 19.55 0.54 -7.45
N LYS A 93 20.53 -0.24 -7.95
CA LYS A 93 20.24 -1.58 -8.46
C LYS A 93 19.68 -2.50 -7.37
N PHE A 94 20.30 -2.56 -6.19
CA PHE A 94 19.79 -3.39 -5.09
C PHE A 94 18.38 -2.98 -4.64
N TYR A 95 18.12 -1.67 -4.61
CA TYR A 95 16.77 -1.17 -4.34
C TYR A 95 15.76 -1.61 -5.40
N MET A 96 16.11 -1.50 -6.69
CA MET A 96 15.23 -1.93 -7.79
C MET A 96 14.94 -3.43 -7.73
N ASP A 97 15.98 -4.25 -7.59
CA ASP A 97 15.85 -5.71 -7.52
C ASP A 97 14.97 -6.13 -6.32
N ALA A 98 15.18 -5.53 -5.14
CA ALA A 98 14.37 -5.79 -3.94
C ALA A 98 12.92 -5.28 -4.07
N SER A 99 12.72 -4.14 -4.73
CA SER A 99 11.37 -3.58 -4.95
C SER A 99 10.56 -4.44 -5.91
N GLU A 100 11.19 -4.96 -6.96
CA GLU A 100 10.55 -5.89 -7.90
C GLU A 100 10.08 -7.15 -7.18
N GLU A 101 10.92 -7.73 -6.33
CA GLU A 101 10.58 -8.91 -5.55
C GLU A 101 9.45 -8.64 -4.54
N ARG A 102 9.52 -7.52 -3.80
CA ARG A 102 8.47 -7.08 -2.88
C ARG A 102 7.11 -6.91 -3.58
N TYR A 103 7.08 -6.19 -4.70
CA TYR A 103 5.82 -5.93 -5.41
C TYR A 103 5.26 -7.17 -6.11
N ARG A 104 6.11 -8.07 -6.59
CA ARG A 104 5.69 -9.38 -7.09
C ARG A 104 5.03 -10.20 -5.99
N TYR A 105 5.64 -10.27 -4.80
CA TYR A 105 5.04 -10.96 -3.65
C TYR A 105 3.67 -10.38 -3.30
N VAL A 106 3.53 -9.06 -3.26
CA VAL A 106 2.23 -8.41 -2.96
C VAL A 106 1.18 -8.74 -4.02
N ALA A 107 1.55 -8.71 -5.30
CA ALA A 107 0.65 -9.08 -6.40
C ALA A 107 0.18 -10.54 -6.28
N GLU A 108 1.11 -11.48 -6.10
CA GLU A 108 0.81 -12.91 -5.88
C GLU A 108 -0.07 -13.09 -4.65
N LYS A 109 0.21 -12.35 -3.57
CA LYS A 109 -0.57 -12.46 -2.33
C LYS A 109 -2.02 -12.01 -2.53
N ILE A 110 -2.24 -10.95 -3.29
CA ILE A 110 -3.58 -10.46 -3.61
C ILE A 110 -4.31 -11.46 -4.51
N ASP A 111 -3.65 -11.96 -5.55
CA ASP A 111 -4.20 -12.98 -6.46
C ASP A 111 -4.64 -14.25 -5.71
N GLU A 112 -3.82 -14.75 -4.79
CA GLU A 112 -4.13 -15.94 -3.98
C GLU A 112 -5.32 -15.75 -3.02
N THR A 113 -5.59 -14.52 -2.59
CA THR A 113 -6.46 -14.26 -1.44
C THR A 113 -7.74 -13.52 -1.77
N LEU A 114 -7.78 -12.76 -2.86
CA LEU A 114 -8.97 -12.09 -3.38
C LEU A 114 -9.68 -13.03 -4.35
N LYS A 115 -10.81 -13.58 -3.94
CA LYS A 115 -11.53 -14.58 -4.76
C LYS A 115 -12.43 -13.93 -5.81
N ASP A 116 -12.85 -14.73 -6.79
CA ASP A 116 -13.82 -14.31 -7.80
C ASP A 116 -15.05 -13.61 -7.20
N GLY A 117 -15.31 -12.39 -7.66
CA GLY A 117 -16.45 -11.57 -7.21
C GLY A 117 -16.27 -10.91 -5.84
N GLU A 118 -15.10 -11.05 -5.20
CA GLU A 118 -14.75 -10.30 -4.00
C GLU A 118 -14.18 -8.93 -4.35
N ASN A 119 -14.52 -7.92 -3.56
CA ASN A 119 -13.88 -6.61 -3.63
C ASN A 119 -12.84 -6.47 -2.51
N GLY A 120 -11.68 -5.92 -2.87
CA GLY A 120 -10.60 -5.61 -1.93
C GLY A 120 -10.36 -4.10 -1.82
N ILE A 121 -9.82 -3.67 -0.68
CA ILE A 121 -9.18 -2.35 -0.55
C ILE A 121 -7.70 -2.56 -0.26
N LEU A 122 -6.85 -1.86 -1.02
CA LEU A 122 -5.41 -1.83 -0.80
C LEU A 122 -4.99 -0.43 -0.35
N PHE A 123 -4.44 -0.34 0.86
CA PHE A 123 -3.77 0.86 1.36
C PHE A 123 -2.26 0.74 1.09
N PHE A 124 -1.76 1.50 0.12
CA PHE A 124 -0.35 1.42 -0.30
C PHE A 124 0.15 2.79 -0.79
N GLY A 125 1.44 3.07 -0.66
CA GLY A 125 2.04 4.30 -1.18
C GLY A 125 1.89 4.47 -2.69
N GLU A 126 1.73 5.72 -3.16
CA GLU A 126 1.40 6.05 -4.58
C GLU A 126 2.40 5.53 -5.61
N ARG A 127 3.66 5.34 -5.21
CA ARG A 127 4.76 4.99 -6.12
C ARG A 127 5.08 3.49 -6.08
N HIS A 128 4.04 2.65 -6.10
CA HIS A 128 4.23 1.21 -6.22
C HIS A 128 4.31 0.76 -7.68
N TRP A 129 4.97 -0.37 -7.93
CA TRP A 129 5.01 -1.03 -9.24
C TRP A 129 4.30 -2.38 -9.26
N ILE A 130 3.40 -2.61 -8.30
CA ILE A 130 2.55 -3.81 -8.25
C ILE A 130 1.84 -3.98 -9.60
N GLN A 131 2.09 -5.10 -10.25
CA GLN A 131 1.41 -5.53 -11.46
C GLN A 131 0.31 -6.50 -11.04
N PHE A 132 -0.94 -6.03 -11.02
CA PHE A 132 -2.07 -6.89 -10.67
C PHE A 132 -2.40 -7.84 -11.83
N PRO A 133 -2.93 -9.04 -11.55
CA PRO A 133 -3.52 -9.92 -12.57
C PRO A 133 -4.54 -9.18 -13.46
N GLU A 134 -4.64 -9.57 -14.73
CA GLU A 134 -5.51 -8.90 -15.72
C GLU A 134 -7.00 -9.02 -15.36
N GLU A 135 -7.35 -10.03 -14.57
CA GLU A 135 -8.69 -10.31 -14.07
C GLU A 135 -9.12 -9.36 -12.94
N ILE A 136 -8.18 -8.65 -12.32
CA ILE A 136 -8.45 -7.70 -11.24
C ILE A 136 -8.61 -6.28 -11.82
N GLU A 137 -9.82 -5.75 -11.75
CA GLU A 137 -10.08 -4.34 -12.08
C GLU A 137 -9.61 -3.43 -10.93
N VAL A 138 -8.68 -2.51 -11.22
CA VAL A 138 -8.06 -1.63 -10.22
C VAL A 138 -8.53 -0.19 -10.39
N PHE A 139 -9.06 0.38 -9.30
CA PHE A 139 -9.44 1.79 -9.21
C PHE A 139 -8.55 2.51 -8.20
N ASN A 140 -7.71 3.42 -8.68
CA ASN A 140 -6.88 4.24 -7.80
C ASN A 140 -7.69 5.41 -7.25
N VAL A 141 -7.65 5.59 -5.93
CA VAL A 141 -8.30 6.71 -5.24
C VAL A 141 -7.27 7.49 -4.45
N TYR A 142 -7.13 8.76 -4.79
CA TYR A 142 -6.21 9.68 -4.14
C TYR A 142 -7.01 10.72 -3.33
N PRO A 143 -6.55 11.11 -2.12
CA PRO A 143 -7.19 12.17 -1.35
C PRO A 143 -7.10 13.52 -2.09
N PRO A 144 -8.17 14.35 -2.12
CA PRO A 144 -8.14 15.70 -2.70
C PRO A 144 -6.94 16.55 -2.26
N ALA A 145 -6.55 16.44 -0.99
CA ALA A 145 -5.39 17.16 -0.46
C ALA A 145 -4.06 16.78 -1.16
N LEU A 146 -3.94 15.52 -1.60
CA LEU A 146 -2.78 15.03 -2.32
C LEU A 146 -2.76 15.55 -3.76
N ASP A 147 -3.92 15.60 -4.41
CA ASP A 147 -4.09 16.23 -5.73
C ASP A 147 -3.73 17.72 -5.71
N ASP A 148 -4.10 18.42 -4.64
CA ASP A 148 -3.75 19.83 -4.44
C ASP A 148 -2.23 20.02 -4.30
N ILE A 149 -1.54 19.14 -3.56
CA ILE A 149 -0.07 19.15 -3.44
C ILE A 149 0.58 18.88 -4.79
N HIS A 150 0.09 17.89 -5.53
CA HIS A 150 0.59 17.59 -6.88
C HIS A 150 0.39 18.75 -7.85
N ARG A 151 -0.77 19.42 -7.81
CA ARG A 151 -1.02 20.61 -8.61
C ARG A 151 -0.07 21.74 -8.25
N TRP A 152 0.10 22.03 -6.97
CA TRP A 152 1.02 23.06 -6.49
C TRP A 152 2.47 22.79 -6.89
N LEU A 153 2.94 21.55 -6.82
CA LEU A 153 4.29 21.17 -7.24
C LEU A 153 4.49 21.39 -8.74
N ARG A 154 3.51 20.99 -9.58
CA ARG A 154 3.55 21.23 -11.03
C ARG A 154 3.61 22.72 -11.36
N ASP A 155 2.77 23.52 -10.70
CA ASP A 155 2.68 24.97 -10.96
C ASP A 155 3.94 25.74 -10.57
N ARG A 156 4.83 25.15 -9.74
CA ARG A 156 6.11 25.75 -9.32
C ARG A 156 7.33 25.18 -10.02
N LEU A 157 7.19 24.09 -10.77
CA LEU A 157 8.25 23.45 -11.53
C LEU A 157 8.26 23.87 -13.01
N ILE A 158 7.45 24.88 -13.37
CA ILE A 158 7.44 25.58 -14.66
C ILE A 158 8.04 26.97 -14.47
#